data_AF-A0A0J1FXL9-F1
#
_entry.id   AF-A0A0J1FXL9-F1
#
_cell.length_a   1.000
_cell.length_b   1.000
_cell.length_c   1.000
_cell.angle_alpha   90.00
_cell.angle_beta   90.00
_cell.angle_gamma   90.00
#
_symmetry.space_group_name_H-M   'P 1'
#
loop_
_entity.id
_entity.type
_entity.pdbx_description
1 polymer ?
#
loop_
_entity_poly.entity_id
_entity_poly.type
_entity_poly.pdbx_seq_one_letter_code
_entity_poly.pdbx_strand_id
1 'polypeptide(L)'
;MQINKKITPYNHYNGRNGQGIQYIVIHYVGALGGAEANCIYYASGDVGASAHYYVGFGGEVWQSVEDCNGAWSVGGGRQGSGGGAFYGKANNYNTLNIEMCVRKRSTTSMNANDQDWYYEDATVRATIELTKMLMQKYGIPVDRVIRHYDVNGKICPNPYVLNESAWQVFKKSLGGSSSASGTKITGKAAATAEQMQKYIRSKNPIVAQSVLDMVPQYIQEGKAEGIRGDIAFAQSCLETGNFTFKDSAVTLDQNNFCGMGVTANGMKGNSFPNTKTGIRAQIQHLKAYGCTEPLSKECVDPRFQYVERGCAEFVEWLGIPENPKGKGWAAGSGYGSKILNILEAITGMKEEQPKPTPAPHPELEQTGTYKVQAGSYKDKKLANSHAAVLKSKGFDDNR
;
A
#
# COMPACT_ATOMS: atom_id res chain seq x y z
N MET A 1 -11.39 0.74 -17.35
CA MET A 1 -11.85 2.14 -17.14
C MET A 1 -12.59 2.61 -18.38
N GLN A 2 -13.80 3.15 -18.21
CA GLN A 2 -14.55 3.84 -19.26
C GLN A 2 -14.02 5.28 -19.41
N ILE A 3 -13.90 5.76 -20.65
CA ILE A 3 -13.51 7.14 -20.96
C ILE A 3 -14.60 7.77 -21.81
N ASN A 4 -15.29 8.77 -21.27
CA ASN A 4 -16.27 9.57 -22.00
C ASN A 4 -15.55 10.56 -22.92
N LYS A 5 -16.19 11.01 -23.99
CA LYS A 5 -15.59 11.92 -24.96
C LYS A 5 -16.41 13.18 -25.14
N LYS A 6 -15.74 14.32 -25.04
CA LYS A 6 -16.23 15.64 -25.50
C LYS A 6 -15.04 16.38 -26.09
N ILE A 7 -14.68 15.97 -27.31
CA ILE A 7 -13.51 16.49 -28.02
C ILE A 7 -13.73 17.96 -28.38
N THR A 8 -12.80 18.83 -28.00
CA THR A 8 -12.81 20.24 -28.36
C THR A 8 -12.29 20.44 -29.78
N PRO A 9 -12.91 21.32 -30.60
CA PRO A 9 -12.33 21.76 -31.87
C PRO A 9 -11.36 22.94 -31.70
N TYR A 10 -11.12 23.41 -30.48
CA TYR A 10 -10.32 24.60 -30.17
C TYR A 10 -9.06 24.25 -29.37
N ASN A 11 -8.08 25.17 -29.39
CA ASN A 11 -6.90 25.15 -28.52
C ASN A 11 -6.10 23.84 -28.50
N HIS A 12 -5.98 23.17 -29.64
CA HIS A 12 -5.10 22.02 -29.83
C HIS A 12 -4.26 22.20 -31.10
N TYR A 13 -3.16 21.47 -31.19
CA TYR A 13 -2.39 21.34 -32.41
C TYR A 13 -2.89 20.17 -33.24
N ASN A 14 -2.88 20.28 -34.57
CA ASN A 14 -3.10 19.15 -35.45
C ASN A 14 -1.81 18.33 -35.52
N GLY A 15 -1.79 17.19 -34.85
CA GLY A 15 -0.59 16.39 -34.67
C GLY A 15 0.32 16.88 -33.53
N ARG A 16 1.50 16.25 -33.46
CA ARG A 16 2.52 16.49 -32.42
C ARG A 16 3.82 17.07 -32.96
N ASN A 17 3.78 17.71 -34.14
CA ASN A 17 4.96 18.31 -34.79
C ASN A 17 6.15 17.31 -34.88
N GLY A 18 5.88 16.09 -35.32
CA GLY A 18 6.87 15.01 -35.44
C GLY A 18 7.36 14.40 -34.11
N GLN A 19 6.89 14.88 -32.96
CA GLN A 19 7.29 14.36 -31.65
C GLN A 19 6.38 13.20 -31.21
N GLY A 20 6.98 12.20 -30.57
CA GLY A 20 6.24 11.17 -29.83
C GLY A 20 5.73 11.69 -28.49
N ILE A 21 4.75 10.98 -27.92
CA ILE A 21 4.33 11.20 -26.54
C ILE A 21 5.44 10.66 -25.62
N GLN A 22 6.00 11.52 -24.79
CA GLN A 22 7.14 11.17 -23.93
C GLN A 22 6.85 11.35 -22.45
N TYR A 23 5.87 12.17 -22.10
CA TYR A 23 5.56 12.56 -20.72
C TYR A 23 4.06 12.55 -20.48
N ILE A 24 3.68 12.30 -19.23
CA ILE A 24 2.33 12.57 -18.72
C ILE A 24 2.45 13.67 -17.67
N VAL A 25 1.68 14.74 -17.84
CA VAL A 25 1.68 15.89 -16.93
C VAL A 25 0.37 15.91 -16.15
N ILE A 26 0.49 15.85 -14.83
CA ILE A 26 -0.63 15.94 -13.90
C ILE A 26 -0.86 17.41 -13.57
N HIS A 27 -2.13 17.82 -13.65
CA HIS A 27 -2.61 19.17 -13.39
C HIS A 27 -3.76 19.13 -12.37
N TYR A 28 -4.14 20.31 -11.89
CA TYR A 28 -5.42 20.53 -11.24
C TYR A 28 -6.15 21.64 -11.97
N VAL A 29 -7.47 21.52 -12.05
CA VAL A 29 -8.29 22.46 -12.83
C VAL A 29 -8.15 23.90 -12.31
N GLY A 30 -7.89 24.08 -11.01
CA GLY A 30 -7.86 25.41 -10.37
C GLY A 30 -9.25 26.07 -10.27
N ALA A 31 -10.31 25.29 -10.54
CA ALA A 31 -11.72 25.67 -10.40
C ALA A 31 -12.54 24.46 -9.94
N LEU A 32 -13.80 24.71 -9.55
CA LEU A 32 -14.64 23.73 -8.84
C LEU A 32 -15.61 22.94 -9.74
N GLY A 33 -15.46 23.05 -11.06
CA GLY A 33 -16.28 22.32 -12.03
C GLY A 33 -15.91 20.83 -12.12
N GLY A 34 -16.91 19.98 -12.40
CA GLY A 34 -16.70 18.56 -12.70
C GLY A 34 -16.09 18.31 -14.07
N ALA A 35 -15.72 17.06 -14.38
CA ALA A 35 -14.95 16.73 -15.58
C ALA A 35 -15.69 17.02 -16.90
N GLU A 36 -16.98 16.66 -16.99
CA GLU A 36 -17.82 16.96 -18.15
C GLU A 36 -17.96 18.47 -18.36
N ALA A 37 -18.26 19.22 -17.29
CA ALA A 37 -18.42 20.67 -17.35
C ALA A 37 -17.17 21.38 -17.85
N ASN A 38 -15.98 20.92 -17.44
CA ASN A 38 -14.72 21.42 -17.97
C ASN A 38 -14.59 21.10 -19.47
N CYS A 39 -14.88 19.87 -19.90
CA CYS A 39 -14.81 19.53 -21.32
C CYS A 39 -15.80 20.35 -22.17
N ILE A 40 -17.00 20.64 -21.65
CA ILE A 40 -17.97 21.54 -22.30
C ILE A 40 -17.40 22.96 -22.40
N TYR A 41 -16.82 23.48 -21.32
CA TYR A 41 -16.22 24.81 -21.28
C TYR A 41 -15.08 24.97 -22.29
N TYR A 42 -14.10 24.04 -22.29
CA TYR A 42 -12.98 24.07 -23.23
C TYR A 42 -13.37 23.76 -24.68
N ALA A 43 -14.58 23.24 -24.91
CA ALA A 43 -15.17 23.08 -26.24
C ALA A 43 -16.07 24.25 -26.66
N SER A 44 -16.24 25.28 -25.82
CA SER A 44 -17.17 26.40 -26.10
C SER A 44 -16.60 27.48 -27.03
N GLY A 45 -15.28 27.54 -27.20
CA GLY A 45 -14.59 28.53 -28.02
C GLY A 45 -13.08 28.48 -27.86
N ASP A 46 -12.39 29.45 -28.47
CA ASP A 46 -10.97 29.70 -28.23
C ASP A 46 -10.78 30.36 -26.85
N VAL A 47 -10.56 29.54 -25.83
CA VAL A 47 -10.37 29.95 -24.42
C VAL A 47 -8.90 29.95 -24.01
N GLY A 48 -7.99 29.79 -24.98
CA GLY A 48 -6.54 29.88 -24.79
C GLY A 48 -5.88 28.71 -24.05
N ALA A 49 -6.61 27.62 -23.76
CA ALA A 49 -6.08 26.44 -23.08
C ALA A 49 -6.87 25.17 -23.39
N SER A 50 -6.26 24.00 -23.17
CA SER A 50 -6.93 22.70 -23.24
C SER A 50 -6.11 21.62 -22.51
N ALA A 51 -6.73 20.49 -22.19
CA ALA A 51 -6.06 19.29 -21.70
C ALA A 51 -6.62 18.03 -22.39
N HIS A 52 -5.87 16.92 -22.32
CA HIS A 52 -6.30 15.69 -22.98
C HIS A 52 -7.41 15.02 -22.19
N TYR A 53 -7.27 14.97 -20.86
CA TYR A 53 -8.19 14.27 -19.97
C TYR A 53 -8.57 15.13 -18.77
N TYR A 54 -9.82 14.99 -18.32
CA TYR A 54 -10.33 15.53 -17.06
C TYR A 54 -10.85 14.37 -16.20
N VAL A 55 -10.44 14.32 -14.94
CA VAL A 55 -10.86 13.29 -13.98
C VAL A 55 -11.73 13.94 -12.91
N GLY A 56 -12.97 13.48 -12.81
CA GLY A 56 -13.99 14.10 -11.97
C GLY A 56 -14.06 13.57 -10.54
N PHE A 57 -15.00 14.11 -9.77
CA PHE A 57 -15.14 13.83 -8.33
C PHE A 57 -15.60 12.40 -8.04
N GLY A 58 -16.37 11.77 -8.95
CA GLY A 58 -16.78 10.37 -8.86
C GLY A 58 -15.77 9.40 -9.47
N GLY A 59 -14.67 9.89 -10.02
CA GLY A 59 -13.70 9.10 -10.78
C GLY A 59 -14.08 8.91 -12.26
N GLU A 60 -15.12 9.59 -12.74
CA GLU A 60 -15.44 9.63 -14.16
C GLU A 60 -14.33 10.33 -14.95
N VAL A 61 -13.97 9.77 -16.10
CA VAL A 61 -12.91 10.30 -16.96
C VAL A 61 -13.52 10.79 -18.27
N TRP A 62 -13.16 12.01 -18.65
CA TRP A 62 -13.54 12.63 -19.91
C TRP A 62 -12.32 13.02 -20.73
N GLN A 63 -12.33 12.68 -22.01
CA GLN A 63 -11.32 13.09 -22.98
C GLN A 63 -11.80 14.32 -23.75
N SER A 64 -10.94 15.34 -23.83
CA SER A 64 -11.22 16.60 -24.54
C SER A 64 -10.27 16.87 -25.71
N VAL A 65 -9.04 16.36 -25.69
CA VAL A 65 -8.13 16.42 -26.84
C VAL A 65 -7.73 14.99 -27.22
N GLU A 66 -7.79 14.68 -28.51
CA GLU A 66 -7.36 13.37 -29.02
C GLU A 66 -5.85 13.17 -28.81
N ASP A 67 -5.44 11.95 -28.46
CA ASP A 67 -4.04 11.65 -28.13
C ASP A 67 -3.07 11.91 -29.29
N CYS A 68 -3.54 11.94 -30.54
CA CYS A 68 -2.69 12.25 -31.69
C CYS A 68 -2.32 13.74 -31.80
N ASN A 69 -2.98 14.61 -31.02
CA ASN A 69 -2.85 16.06 -31.06
C ASN A 69 -2.12 16.59 -29.81
N GLY A 70 -1.45 17.73 -29.92
CA GLY A 70 -0.92 18.45 -28.77
C GLY A 70 -1.99 19.33 -28.11
N ALA A 71 -2.06 19.37 -26.78
CA ALA A 71 -2.96 20.25 -26.03
C ALA A 71 -2.26 21.56 -25.62
N TRP A 72 -2.99 22.66 -25.49
CA TRP A 72 -2.46 23.95 -25.04
C TRP A 72 -2.47 24.02 -23.51
N SER A 73 -1.52 23.34 -22.86
CA SER A 73 -1.56 23.10 -21.40
C SER A 73 -0.30 23.58 -20.66
N VAL A 74 0.87 23.09 -21.07
CA VAL A 74 2.14 23.24 -20.34
C VAL A 74 3.04 24.33 -20.88
N GLY A 75 2.56 25.06 -21.89
CA GLY A 75 3.28 26.17 -22.51
C GLY A 75 3.60 27.33 -21.55
N GLY A 76 4.22 28.36 -22.12
CA GLY A 76 4.62 29.57 -21.40
C GLY A 76 6.07 29.57 -20.91
N GLY A 77 6.49 30.71 -20.35
CA GLY A 77 7.83 30.90 -19.80
C GLY A 77 8.04 30.18 -18.46
N ARG A 78 9.28 30.18 -18.00
CA ARG A 78 9.64 29.73 -16.65
C ARG A 78 8.98 30.63 -15.60
N GLN A 79 8.44 30.04 -14.54
CA GLN A 79 7.69 30.70 -13.48
C GLN A 79 8.36 30.42 -12.13
N GLY A 80 8.56 31.47 -11.34
CA GLY A 80 9.19 31.37 -10.01
C GLY A 80 10.65 30.91 -10.05
N SER A 81 11.24 30.76 -8.87
CA SER A 81 12.61 30.29 -8.67
C SER A 81 12.72 28.76 -8.46
N GLY A 82 11.60 28.08 -8.17
CA GLY A 82 11.53 26.64 -7.94
C GLY A 82 10.90 25.85 -9.11
N GLY A 83 10.98 24.52 -9.04
CA GLY A 83 10.45 23.63 -10.08
C GLY A 83 11.23 23.72 -11.40
N GLY A 84 10.56 23.34 -12.50
CA GLY A 84 11.10 23.52 -13.86
C GLY A 84 12.24 22.59 -14.27
N ALA A 85 12.44 21.45 -13.60
CA ALA A 85 13.44 20.45 -13.96
C ALA A 85 13.31 19.92 -15.41
N PHE A 86 12.11 20.05 -15.98
CA PHE A 86 11.76 19.66 -17.35
C PHE A 86 11.48 20.86 -18.26
N TYR A 87 11.87 22.07 -17.87
CA TYR A 87 11.73 23.26 -18.70
C TYR A 87 12.52 23.10 -20.00
N GLY A 88 11.87 23.37 -21.13
CA GLY A 88 12.42 23.13 -22.48
C GLY A 88 12.48 21.65 -22.91
N LYS A 89 12.16 20.69 -22.04
CA LYS A 89 12.12 19.25 -22.35
C LYS A 89 10.69 18.77 -22.59
N ALA A 90 9.81 19.01 -21.62
CA ALA A 90 8.37 18.73 -21.74
C ALA A 90 7.66 19.96 -22.32
N ASN A 91 6.83 19.76 -23.33
CA ASN A 91 6.11 20.82 -24.03
C ASN A 91 4.73 20.32 -24.51
N ASN A 92 3.93 21.22 -25.12
CA ASN A 92 2.57 20.93 -25.56
C ASN A 92 2.47 19.76 -26.57
N TYR A 93 3.53 19.49 -27.35
CA TYR A 93 3.53 18.47 -28.38
C TYR A 93 3.90 17.08 -27.86
N ASN A 94 4.79 16.97 -26.87
CA ASN A 94 5.30 15.68 -26.37
C ASN A 94 4.69 15.23 -25.02
N THR A 95 3.66 15.92 -24.55
CA THR A 95 2.96 15.60 -23.30
C THR A 95 1.52 15.13 -23.54
N LEU A 96 1.07 14.19 -22.72
CA LEU A 96 -0.36 14.02 -22.39
C LEU A 96 -0.64 14.76 -21.09
N ASN A 97 -1.83 15.37 -20.98
CA ASN A 97 -2.15 16.28 -19.89
C ASN A 97 -3.46 15.86 -19.23
N ILE A 98 -3.39 15.59 -17.93
CA ILE A 98 -4.51 15.11 -17.12
C ILE A 98 -4.85 16.16 -16.07
N GLU A 99 -6.05 16.72 -16.17
CA GLU A 99 -6.61 17.69 -15.23
C GLU A 99 -7.43 16.96 -14.15
N MET A 100 -7.00 17.11 -12.89
CA MET A 100 -7.74 16.59 -11.75
C MET A 100 -8.74 17.64 -11.26
N CYS A 101 -10.03 17.30 -11.25
CA CYS A 101 -11.04 18.13 -10.59
C CYS A 101 -10.73 18.24 -9.10
N VAL A 102 -10.85 19.45 -8.55
CA VAL A 102 -10.38 19.79 -7.21
C VAL A 102 -11.49 20.44 -6.39
N ARG A 103 -11.47 20.22 -5.08
CA ARG A 103 -12.32 20.89 -4.11
C ARG A 103 -11.50 21.90 -3.31
N LYS A 104 -12.21 22.82 -2.66
CA LYS A 104 -11.62 23.82 -1.78
C LYS A 104 -12.45 23.94 -0.52
N ARG A 105 -11.82 24.05 0.65
CA ARG A 105 -12.55 24.14 1.93
C ARG A 105 -13.18 25.51 2.12
N SER A 106 -12.51 26.57 1.67
CA SER A 106 -12.99 27.95 1.71
C SER A 106 -12.78 28.63 0.36
N THR A 107 -13.86 29.16 -0.22
CA THR A 107 -13.80 29.88 -1.51
C THR A 107 -13.61 31.39 -1.34
N THR A 108 -13.24 31.87 -0.15
CA THR A 108 -12.95 33.29 0.10
C THR A 108 -11.79 33.79 -0.79
N SER A 109 -10.82 32.93 -1.05
CA SER A 109 -9.76 33.10 -2.05
C SER A 109 -9.85 31.94 -3.04
N MET A 110 -9.29 32.10 -4.23
CA MET A 110 -9.16 31.04 -5.24
C MET A 110 -7.73 30.98 -5.78
N ASN A 111 -6.74 31.36 -4.95
CA ASN A 111 -5.36 31.52 -5.39
C ASN A 111 -4.64 30.17 -5.46
N ALA A 112 -3.68 30.10 -6.37
CA ALA A 112 -2.82 28.92 -6.54
C ALA A 112 -1.88 28.65 -5.36
N ASN A 113 -1.77 29.54 -4.39
CA ASN A 113 -0.95 29.38 -3.17
C ASN A 113 -1.78 28.98 -1.94
N ASP A 114 -3.10 28.93 -2.05
CA ASP A 114 -3.93 28.57 -0.90
C ASP A 114 -3.68 27.11 -0.50
N GLN A 115 -3.74 26.80 0.79
CA GLN A 115 -3.37 25.48 1.34
C GLN A 115 -4.56 24.53 1.50
N ASP A 116 -5.77 24.97 1.16
CA ASP A 116 -7.02 24.27 1.43
C ASP A 116 -7.68 23.67 0.18
N TRP A 117 -6.93 23.59 -0.92
CA TRP A 117 -7.30 22.77 -2.07
C TRP A 117 -7.08 21.28 -1.76
N TYR A 118 -8.00 20.43 -2.20
CA TYR A 118 -7.90 18.97 -2.00
C TYR A 118 -8.61 18.19 -3.10
N TYR A 119 -8.23 16.93 -3.27
CA TYR A 119 -8.89 15.99 -4.18
C TYR A 119 -9.81 15.05 -3.42
N GLU A 120 -10.86 14.59 -4.10
CA GLU A 120 -11.63 13.43 -3.64
C GLU A 120 -10.83 12.14 -3.89
N ASP A 121 -11.00 11.14 -3.03
CA ASP A 121 -10.29 9.85 -3.16
C ASP A 121 -10.60 9.16 -4.51
N ALA A 122 -11.82 9.31 -5.02
CA ALA A 122 -12.20 8.74 -6.31
C ALA A 122 -11.49 9.41 -7.49
N THR A 123 -11.28 10.73 -7.43
CA THR A 123 -10.47 11.46 -8.42
C THR A 123 -9.03 10.96 -8.42
N VAL A 124 -8.42 10.79 -7.25
CA VAL A 124 -7.04 10.28 -7.13
C VAL A 124 -6.92 8.87 -7.70
N ARG A 125 -7.84 7.96 -7.33
CA ARG A 125 -7.84 6.56 -7.80
C ARG A 125 -7.99 6.46 -9.32
N ALA A 126 -8.97 7.15 -9.89
CA ALA A 126 -9.17 7.17 -11.33
C ALA A 126 -7.98 7.81 -12.07
N THR A 127 -7.36 8.85 -11.51
CA THR A 127 -6.15 9.45 -12.09
C THR A 127 -5.00 8.46 -12.11
N ILE A 128 -4.80 7.66 -11.05
CA ILE A 128 -3.79 6.59 -11.01
C ILE A 128 -4.07 5.55 -12.10
N GLU A 129 -5.31 5.06 -12.22
CA GLU A 129 -5.70 4.08 -13.23
C GLU A 129 -5.50 4.59 -14.66
N LEU A 130 -5.95 5.82 -14.94
CA LEU A 130 -5.77 6.47 -16.23
C LEU A 130 -4.29 6.66 -16.55
N THR A 131 -3.51 7.14 -15.58
CA THR A 131 -2.06 7.37 -15.76
C THR A 131 -1.35 6.06 -16.06
N LYS A 132 -1.63 4.97 -15.33
CA LYS A 132 -1.07 3.64 -15.62
C LYS A 132 -1.45 3.14 -17.01
N MET A 133 -2.71 3.31 -17.41
CA MET A 133 -3.18 2.95 -18.75
C MET A 133 -2.39 3.69 -19.83
N LEU A 134 -2.20 5.00 -19.68
CA LEU A 134 -1.46 5.82 -20.64
C LEU A 134 0.04 5.52 -20.64
N MET A 135 0.63 5.26 -19.46
CA MET A 135 2.01 4.78 -19.33
C MET A 135 2.22 3.50 -20.12
N GLN A 136 1.32 2.52 -19.96
CA GLN A 136 1.39 1.26 -20.68
C GLN A 136 1.18 1.44 -22.19
N LYS A 137 0.17 2.24 -22.58
CA LYS A 137 -0.19 2.48 -23.98
C LYS A 137 0.96 3.13 -24.78
N TYR A 138 1.70 4.04 -24.16
CA TYR A 138 2.73 4.83 -24.82
C TYR A 138 4.16 4.50 -24.38
N GLY A 139 4.35 3.48 -23.55
CA GLY A 139 5.67 3.08 -23.03
C GLY A 139 6.34 4.17 -22.19
N ILE A 140 5.57 4.92 -21.41
CA ILE A 140 6.08 6.04 -20.61
C ILE A 140 6.47 5.52 -19.21
N PRO A 141 7.75 5.59 -18.83
CA PRO A 141 8.19 5.17 -17.50
C PRO A 141 7.67 6.13 -16.41
N VAL A 142 7.59 5.63 -15.17
CA VAL A 142 7.00 6.39 -14.05
C VAL A 142 7.73 7.71 -13.80
N ASP A 143 9.04 7.78 -14.00
CA ASP A 143 9.86 9.00 -13.83
C ASP A 143 9.47 10.12 -14.81
N ARG A 144 8.80 9.81 -15.92
CA ARG A 144 8.23 10.76 -16.89
C ARG A 144 6.75 11.10 -16.65
N VAL A 145 6.19 10.68 -15.53
CA VAL A 145 4.96 11.26 -14.97
C VAL A 145 5.35 12.39 -14.03
N ILE A 146 4.99 13.62 -14.42
CA ILE A 146 5.48 14.86 -13.82
C ILE A 146 4.31 15.83 -13.54
N ARG A 147 4.55 16.88 -12.76
CA ARG A 147 3.62 17.99 -12.52
C ARG A 147 3.89 19.13 -13.51
N HIS A 148 2.92 20.00 -13.78
CA HIS A 148 3.20 21.25 -14.51
C HIS A 148 4.27 22.10 -13.80
N TYR A 149 4.30 22.04 -12.47
CA TYR A 149 5.39 22.60 -11.66
C TYR A 149 6.77 22.10 -12.06
N ASP A 150 6.91 20.81 -12.36
CA ASP A 150 8.19 20.24 -12.78
C ASP A 150 8.54 20.67 -14.22
N VAL A 151 7.55 21.05 -15.04
CA VAL A 151 7.76 21.58 -16.40
C VAL A 151 8.27 23.02 -16.38
N ASN A 152 7.56 23.95 -15.76
CA ASN A 152 7.91 25.37 -15.83
C ASN A 152 7.87 26.13 -14.50
N GLY A 153 7.60 25.46 -13.38
CA GLY A 153 7.52 26.09 -12.06
C GLY A 153 6.14 26.65 -11.68
N LYS A 154 5.13 26.54 -12.56
CA LYS A 154 3.74 26.89 -12.20
C LYS A 154 3.26 26.02 -11.05
N ILE A 155 2.63 26.60 -10.03
CA ILE A 155 2.08 25.87 -8.87
C ILE A 155 0.85 25.08 -9.31
N CYS A 156 1.09 23.95 -9.94
CA CYS A 156 0.11 23.07 -10.55
C CYS A 156 0.70 21.64 -10.63
N PRO A 157 0.04 20.63 -10.04
CA PRO A 157 -1.19 20.71 -9.26
C PRO A 157 -0.93 21.26 -7.85
N ASN A 158 -1.66 22.29 -7.40
CA ASN A 158 -1.45 22.88 -6.06
C ASN A 158 -1.38 21.83 -4.93
N PRO A 159 -2.37 20.91 -4.77
CA PRO A 159 -2.34 19.94 -3.68
C PRO A 159 -1.09 19.05 -3.66
N TYR A 160 -0.44 18.85 -4.81
CA TYR A 160 0.77 18.05 -4.94
C TYR A 160 2.06 18.88 -4.97
N VAL A 161 1.98 20.20 -5.18
CA VAL A 161 3.13 21.11 -5.04
C VAL A 161 3.30 21.54 -3.58
N LEU A 162 2.20 21.86 -2.89
CA LEU A 162 2.24 22.28 -1.48
C LEU A 162 2.36 21.11 -0.51
N ASN A 163 2.07 19.89 -0.95
CA ASN A 163 2.26 18.66 -0.18
C ASN A 163 3.05 17.63 -1.00
N GLU A 164 4.38 17.75 -0.92
CA GLU A 164 5.31 16.86 -1.62
C GLU A 164 5.13 15.39 -1.20
N SER A 165 4.80 15.11 0.07
CA SER A 165 4.52 13.76 0.55
C SER A 165 3.34 13.12 -0.18
N ALA A 166 2.26 13.87 -0.43
CA ALA A 166 1.12 13.39 -1.21
C ALA A 166 1.50 13.10 -2.67
N TRP A 167 2.36 13.92 -3.27
CA TRP A 167 2.91 13.66 -4.61
C TRP A 167 3.74 12.36 -4.66
N GLN A 168 4.60 12.14 -3.67
CA GLN A 168 5.39 10.91 -3.59
C GLN A 168 4.51 9.66 -3.42
N VAL A 169 3.43 9.75 -2.65
CA VAL A 169 2.43 8.66 -2.54
C VAL A 169 1.75 8.38 -3.88
N PHE A 170 1.33 9.44 -4.59
CA PHE A 170 0.76 9.30 -5.93
C PHE A 170 1.76 8.62 -6.89
N LYS A 171 3.01 9.08 -6.94
CA LYS A 171 4.08 8.51 -7.76
C LYS A 171 4.38 7.05 -7.42
N LYS A 172 4.49 6.70 -6.14
CA LYS A 172 4.68 5.30 -5.68
C LYS A 172 3.55 4.41 -6.19
N SER A 173 2.31 4.91 -6.17
CA SER A 173 1.14 4.17 -6.62
C SER A 173 1.18 3.81 -8.12
N LEU A 174 1.93 4.56 -8.94
CA LEU A 174 2.12 4.31 -10.38
C LEU A 174 3.16 3.21 -10.67
N GLY A 175 4.13 2.99 -9.77
CA GLY A 175 5.23 2.05 -9.95
C GLY A 175 4.86 0.56 -9.83
N GLY A 176 3.60 0.26 -9.51
CA GLY A 176 3.06 -1.10 -9.56
C GLY A 176 2.63 -1.45 -10.98
N SER A 177 3.48 -2.17 -11.71
CA SER A 177 3.28 -2.68 -13.07
C SER A 177 1.92 -3.36 -13.24
N SER A 178 1.13 -2.91 -14.21
CA SER A 178 -0.11 -3.53 -14.69
C SER A 178 0.16 -4.80 -15.52
N SER A 179 0.68 -5.83 -14.85
CA SER A 179 0.32 -7.21 -15.18
C SER A 179 -0.86 -7.61 -14.28
N ALA A 180 -1.62 -8.66 -14.58
CA ALA A 180 -2.65 -9.17 -13.67
C ALA A 180 -2.00 -9.74 -12.37
N SER A 181 -1.52 -8.85 -11.50
CA SER A 181 -0.69 -9.13 -10.33
C SER A 181 -1.22 -8.34 -9.15
N GLY A 182 -2.40 -8.71 -8.66
CA GLY A 182 -2.75 -8.41 -7.28
C GLY A 182 -1.96 -9.32 -6.32
N THR A 183 -1.97 -8.99 -5.04
CA THR A 183 -1.33 -9.83 -4.03
C THR A 183 -2.15 -11.11 -3.85
N LYS A 184 -1.62 -12.27 -4.24
CA LYS A 184 -2.34 -13.54 -4.10
C LYS A 184 -2.68 -13.85 -2.64
N ILE A 185 -3.90 -14.33 -2.41
CA ILE A 185 -4.33 -14.88 -1.11
C ILE A 185 -3.67 -16.25 -0.88
N THR A 186 -3.47 -17.01 -1.96
CA THR A 186 -2.80 -18.31 -1.94
C THR A 186 -1.28 -18.17 -1.87
N GLY A 187 -0.62 -19.20 -1.35
CA GLY A 187 0.83 -19.30 -1.30
C GLY A 187 1.41 -19.31 0.11
N LYS A 188 2.73 -19.15 0.19
CA LYS A 188 3.48 -19.10 1.45
C LYS A 188 3.43 -17.70 2.02
N ALA A 189 3.34 -17.60 3.34
CA ALA A 189 3.48 -16.33 4.04
C ALA A 189 4.84 -15.69 3.70
N ALA A 190 4.83 -14.37 3.49
CA ALA A 190 6.02 -13.56 3.27
C ALA A 190 6.57 -13.01 4.60
N ALA A 191 5.71 -12.76 5.58
CA ALA A 191 6.13 -12.33 6.92
C ALA A 191 6.42 -13.53 7.86
N THR A 192 7.38 -13.34 8.75
CA THR A 192 7.67 -14.28 9.85
C THR A 192 6.75 -14.03 11.06
N ALA A 193 6.67 -15.01 11.96
CA ALA A 193 5.86 -14.88 13.18
C ALA A 193 6.41 -13.76 14.09
N GLU A 194 7.73 -13.61 14.12
CA GLU A 194 8.46 -12.59 14.87
C GLU A 194 8.12 -11.19 14.34
N GLN A 195 8.07 -11.00 13.01
CA GLN A 195 7.65 -9.74 12.41
C GLN A 195 6.21 -9.38 12.78
N MET A 196 5.29 -10.35 12.73
CA MET A 196 3.89 -10.16 13.11
C MET A 196 3.74 -9.83 14.61
N GLN A 197 4.49 -10.50 15.48
CA GLN A 197 4.52 -10.22 16.92
C GLN A 197 5.09 -8.83 17.22
N LYS A 198 6.17 -8.41 16.54
CA LYS A 198 6.74 -7.06 16.68
C LYS A 198 5.74 -5.99 16.23
N TYR A 199 5.10 -6.20 15.08
CA TYR A 199 4.07 -5.30 14.58
C TYR A 199 2.96 -5.10 15.60
N ILE A 200 2.36 -6.18 16.12
CA ILE A 200 1.23 -6.04 17.02
C ILE A 200 1.62 -5.38 18.35
N ARG A 201 2.81 -5.68 18.91
CA ARG A 201 3.33 -4.97 20.09
C ARG A 201 3.50 -3.47 19.82
N SER A 202 3.92 -3.08 18.62
CA SER A 202 4.09 -1.66 18.25
C SER A 202 2.77 -0.90 18.15
N LYS A 203 1.68 -1.58 17.75
CA LYS A 203 0.34 -0.97 17.59
C LYS A 203 -0.53 -1.07 18.84
N ASN A 204 -0.31 -2.11 19.64
CA ASN A 204 -1.00 -2.36 20.88
C ASN A 204 0.04 -2.76 21.95
N PRO A 205 0.65 -1.78 22.64
CA PRO A 205 1.69 -2.04 23.64
C PRO A 205 1.22 -2.87 24.84
N ILE A 206 -0.10 -2.93 25.07
CA ILE A 206 -0.75 -3.70 26.14
C ILE A 206 -1.39 -5.00 25.62
N VAL A 207 -1.03 -5.44 24.41
CA VAL A 207 -1.57 -6.65 23.81
C VAL A 207 -1.41 -7.85 24.75
N ALA A 208 -2.47 -8.64 24.91
CA ALA A 208 -2.45 -9.82 25.76
C ALA A 208 -1.41 -10.84 25.27
N GLN A 209 -0.72 -11.50 26.21
CA GLN A 209 0.28 -12.52 25.86
C GLN A 209 -0.33 -13.67 25.04
N SER A 210 -1.59 -14.03 25.31
CA SER A 210 -2.34 -15.03 24.53
C SER A 210 -2.48 -14.69 23.04
N VAL A 211 -2.54 -13.40 22.69
CA VAL A 211 -2.56 -12.94 21.30
C VAL A 211 -1.19 -13.16 20.64
N LEU A 212 -0.10 -12.92 21.37
CA LEU A 212 1.25 -13.15 20.86
C LEU A 212 1.53 -14.64 20.67
N ASP A 213 1.07 -15.47 21.61
CA ASP A 213 1.27 -16.91 21.61
C ASP A 213 0.51 -17.60 20.45
N MET A 214 -0.59 -17.00 19.97
CA MET A 214 -1.33 -17.54 18.82
C MET A 214 -0.80 -17.09 17.46
N VAL A 215 0.05 -16.05 17.36
CA VAL A 215 0.57 -15.56 16.07
C VAL A 215 1.20 -16.67 15.20
N PRO A 216 2.04 -17.58 15.73
CA PRO A 216 2.60 -18.67 14.93
C PRO A 216 1.55 -19.61 14.33
N GLN A 217 0.35 -19.70 14.94
CA GLN A 217 -0.72 -20.56 14.45
C GLN A 217 -1.26 -20.08 13.09
N TYR A 218 -1.24 -18.77 12.80
CA TYR A 218 -1.61 -18.25 11.47
C TYR A 218 -0.72 -18.82 10.36
N ILE A 219 0.60 -18.86 10.59
CA ILE A 219 1.56 -19.43 9.65
C ILE A 219 1.33 -20.94 9.51
N GLN A 220 1.11 -21.65 10.63
CA GLN A 220 0.90 -23.09 10.62
C GLN A 220 -0.38 -23.48 9.87
N GLU A 221 -1.51 -22.87 10.20
CA GLU A 221 -2.80 -23.16 9.56
C GLU A 221 -2.83 -22.68 8.11
N GLY A 222 -2.26 -21.51 7.81
CA GLY A 222 -2.10 -21.02 6.43
C GLY A 222 -1.27 -21.97 5.57
N LYS A 223 -0.10 -22.40 6.06
CA LYS A 223 0.75 -23.39 5.37
C LYS A 223 0.01 -24.69 5.10
N ALA A 224 -0.79 -25.17 6.06
CA ALA A 224 -1.56 -26.40 5.91
C ALA A 224 -2.62 -26.33 4.80
N GLU A 225 -3.14 -25.15 4.50
CA GLU A 225 -4.18 -24.95 3.48
C GLU A 225 -3.66 -24.34 2.17
N GLY A 226 -2.37 -23.99 2.10
CA GLY A 226 -1.78 -23.30 0.94
C GLY A 226 -2.18 -21.82 0.86
N ILE A 227 -2.49 -21.21 2.00
CA ILE A 227 -2.94 -19.83 2.14
C ILE A 227 -1.92 -19.01 2.93
N ARG A 228 -1.81 -17.74 2.56
CA ARG A 228 -0.96 -16.78 3.23
C ARG A 228 -1.48 -16.43 4.63
N GLY A 229 -0.92 -17.08 5.64
CA GLY A 229 -1.26 -16.85 7.05
C GLY A 229 -0.95 -15.43 7.54
N ASP A 230 0.06 -14.77 6.95
CA ASP A 230 0.39 -13.37 7.21
C ASP A 230 -0.70 -12.39 6.73
N ILE A 231 -1.36 -12.69 5.61
CA ILE A 231 -2.55 -11.94 5.15
C ILE A 231 -3.71 -12.12 6.13
N ALA A 232 -3.96 -13.35 6.60
CA ALA A 232 -5.00 -13.61 7.59
C ALA A 232 -4.73 -12.86 8.90
N PHE A 233 -3.49 -12.83 9.37
CA PHE A 233 -3.13 -12.05 10.55
C PHE A 233 -3.31 -10.54 10.31
N ALA A 234 -2.87 -10.01 9.17
CA ALA A 234 -3.05 -8.60 8.81
C ALA A 234 -4.54 -8.20 8.75
N GLN A 235 -5.38 -9.08 8.19
CA GLN A 235 -6.82 -8.93 8.22
C GLN A 235 -7.36 -8.92 9.66
N SER A 236 -6.90 -9.84 10.52
CA SER A 236 -7.33 -9.86 11.92
C SER A 236 -6.95 -8.58 12.67
N CYS A 237 -5.77 -8.02 12.39
CA CYS A 237 -5.38 -6.71 12.92
C CYS A 237 -6.32 -5.60 12.44
N LEU A 238 -6.78 -5.62 11.18
CA LEU A 238 -7.75 -4.65 10.67
C LEU A 238 -9.09 -4.77 11.39
N GLU A 239 -9.65 -5.98 11.44
CA GLU A 239 -11.00 -6.25 11.95
C GLU A 239 -11.13 -6.00 13.46
N THR A 240 -10.08 -6.28 14.22
CA THR A 240 -10.09 -6.16 15.69
C THR A 240 -9.52 -4.84 16.20
N GLY A 241 -9.11 -3.93 15.30
CA GLY A 241 -8.39 -2.72 15.67
C GLY A 241 -7.09 -3.04 16.42
N ASN A 242 -6.27 -3.93 15.84
CA ASN A 242 -5.03 -4.46 16.43
C ASN A 242 -5.26 -5.14 17.79
N PHE A 243 -6.24 -6.04 17.86
CA PHE A 243 -6.61 -6.80 19.05
C PHE A 243 -6.94 -5.94 20.28
N THR A 244 -7.37 -4.70 20.04
CA THR A 244 -7.95 -3.85 21.10
C THR A 244 -9.44 -4.15 21.28
N PHE A 245 -10.09 -4.65 20.21
CA PHE A 245 -11.53 -4.90 20.12
C PHE A 245 -12.40 -3.69 20.45
N LYS A 246 -11.80 -2.49 20.43
CA LYS A 246 -12.52 -1.24 20.62
C LYS A 246 -13.47 -1.07 19.43
N ASP A 247 -14.76 -0.95 19.72
CA ASP A 247 -15.84 -0.84 18.73
C ASP A 247 -16.00 -2.08 17.82
N SER A 248 -15.43 -3.23 18.23
CA SER A 248 -15.56 -4.50 17.52
C SER A 248 -16.85 -5.22 17.89
N ALA A 249 -17.50 -5.83 16.90
CA ALA A 249 -18.68 -6.69 17.11
C ALA A 249 -18.33 -8.09 17.70
N VAL A 250 -17.04 -8.39 17.79
CA VAL A 250 -16.48 -9.63 18.36
C VAL A 250 -15.53 -9.32 19.51
N THR A 251 -15.40 -10.26 20.44
CA THR A 251 -14.48 -10.20 21.58
C THR A 251 -13.38 -11.27 21.50
N LEU A 252 -12.32 -11.10 22.29
CA LEU A 252 -11.16 -12.00 22.28
C LEU A 252 -11.54 -13.46 22.59
N ASP A 253 -12.48 -13.70 23.51
CA ASP A 253 -12.94 -15.03 23.93
C ASP A 253 -13.75 -15.77 22.85
N GLN A 254 -14.27 -15.06 21.85
CA GLN A 254 -14.96 -15.69 20.72
C GLN A 254 -14.02 -16.40 19.76
N ASN A 255 -12.70 -16.15 19.84
CA ASN A 255 -11.72 -16.66 18.88
C ASN A 255 -12.07 -16.33 17.41
N ASN A 256 -12.82 -15.26 17.17
CA ASN A 256 -13.26 -14.84 15.85
C ASN A 256 -12.58 -13.52 15.49
N PHE A 257 -11.35 -13.61 14.97
CA PHE A 257 -10.52 -12.43 14.76
C PHE A 257 -10.76 -11.73 13.42
N CYS A 258 -11.61 -12.29 12.56
CA CYS A 258 -11.93 -11.73 11.24
C CYS A 258 -13.37 -11.22 11.11
N GLY A 259 -14.10 -11.10 12.23
CA GLY A 259 -15.50 -10.64 12.22
C GLY A 259 -16.45 -11.59 11.51
N MET A 260 -16.13 -12.88 11.42
CA MET A 260 -16.91 -13.85 10.67
C MET A 260 -18.35 -13.92 11.20
N GLY A 261 -19.33 -13.77 10.30
CA GLY A 261 -20.74 -13.79 10.67
C GLY A 261 -21.30 -12.45 11.17
N VAL A 262 -20.49 -11.39 11.26
CA VAL A 262 -20.98 -10.04 11.50
C VAL A 262 -21.53 -9.47 10.19
N THR A 263 -22.85 -9.53 10.00
CA THR A 263 -23.50 -9.09 8.74
C THR A 263 -24.24 -7.74 8.86
N ALA A 264 -24.36 -7.18 10.07
CA ALA A 264 -24.86 -5.82 10.31
C ALA A 264 -24.40 -5.31 11.68
N ASN A 265 -24.48 -3.99 11.87
CA ASN A 265 -24.18 -3.34 13.15
C ASN A 265 -25.06 -3.93 14.28
N GLY A 266 -24.43 -4.26 15.41
CA GLY A 266 -25.10 -4.83 16.57
C GLY A 266 -25.25 -6.35 16.56
N MET A 267 -24.92 -7.04 15.46
CA MET A 267 -24.88 -8.50 15.45
C MET A 267 -23.55 -9.03 15.99
N LYS A 268 -23.61 -9.98 16.92
CA LYS A 268 -22.45 -10.75 17.35
C LYS A 268 -22.03 -11.71 16.24
N GLY A 269 -20.72 -11.77 15.97
CA GLY A 269 -20.15 -12.76 15.07
C GLY A 269 -20.18 -14.18 15.64
N ASN A 270 -19.74 -15.14 14.83
CA ASN A 270 -19.54 -16.52 15.24
C ASN A 270 -18.53 -16.63 16.40
N SER A 271 -18.56 -17.75 17.12
CA SER A 271 -17.58 -18.09 18.17
C SER A 271 -16.97 -19.46 17.89
N PHE A 272 -15.69 -19.62 18.22
CA PHE A 272 -14.94 -20.85 18.02
C PHE A 272 -14.37 -21.36 19.36
N PRO A 273 -14.24 -22.69 19.53
CA PRO A 273 -13.88 -23.30 20.82
C PRO A 273 -12.46 -22.97 21.28
N ASN A 274 -11.55 -22.62 20.37
CA ASN A 274 -10.19 -22.19 20.69
C ASN A 274 -9.59 -21.37 19.54
N THR A 275 -8.46 -20.70 19.81
CA THR A 275 -7.74 -19.83 18.87
C THR A 275 -7.40 -20.55 17.57
N LYS A 276 -6.93 -21.81 17.66
CA LYS A 276 -6.56 -22.62 16.49
C LYS A 276 -7.76 -22.87 15.57
N THR A 277 -8.92 -23.24 16.12
CA THR A 277 -10.14 -23.46 15.33
C THR A 277 -10.62 -22.17 14.68
N GLY A 278 -10.58 -21.04 15.38
CA GLY A 278 -10.96 -19.74 14.84
C GLY A 278 -10.06 -19.25 13.72
N ILE A 279 -8.74 -19.36 13.90
CA ILE A 279 -7.75 -19.06 12.86
C ILE A 279 -7.94 -19.98 11.66
N ARG A 280 -8.18 -21.27 11.87
CA ARG A 280 -8.47 -22.22 10.78
C ARG A 280 -9.72 -21.82 10.01
N ALA A 281 -10.80 -21.46 10.68
CA ALA A 281 -12.03 -21.02 10.01
C ALA A 281 -11.77 -19.80 9.11
N GLN A 282 -11.01 -18.81 9.59
CA GLN A 282 -10.61 -17.66 8.78
C GLN A 282 -9.77 -18.06 7.57
N ILE A 283 -8.78 -18.94 7.74
CA ILE A 283 -7.92 -19.44 6.65
C ILE A 283 -8.76 -20.17 5.59
N GLN A 284 -9.72 -20.99 6.03
CA GLN A 284 -10.66 -21.65 5.13
C GLN A 284 -11.54 -20.63 4.39
N HIS A 285 -12.01 -19.59 5.06
CA HIS A 285 -12.79 -18.54 4.42
C HIS A 285 -11.98 -17.80 3.35
N LEU A 286 -10.72 -17.45 3.64
CA LEU A 286 -9.80 -16.87 2.66
C LEU A 286 -9.50 -17.83 1.50
N LYS A 287 -9.37 -19.13 1.77
CA LYS A 287 -9.23 -20.15 0.73
C LYS A 287 -10.47 -20.21 -0.17
N ALA A 288 -11.66 -20.02 0.41
CA ALA A 288 -12.90 -20.00 -0.33
C ALA A 288 -12.88 -18.88 -1.39
N TYR A 289 -12.47 -17.67 -0.99
CA TYR A 289 -12.27 -16.54 -1.90
C TYR A 289 -11.14 -16.76 -2.91
N GLY A 290 -9.98 -17.20 -2.44
CA GLY A 290 -8.73 -17.17 -3.19
C GLY A 290 -8.56 -18.24 -4.27
N CYS A 291 -9.25 -19.38 -4.16
CA CYS A 291 -9.12 -20.47 -5.15
C CYS A 291 -10.27 -21.49 -5.08
N THR A 292 -10.24 -22.48 -5.97
CA THR A 292 -11.19 -23.60 -6.03
C THR A 292 -10.65 -24.91 -5.44
N GLU A 293 -9.41 -24.92 -4.95
CA GLU A 293 -8.79 -26.12 -4.39
C GLU A 293 -9.55 -26.63 -3.13
N PRO A 294 -9.67 -27.95 -2.95
CA PRO A 294 -10.33 -28.52 -1.78
C PRO A 294 -9.60 -28.16 -0.48
N LEU A 295 -10.33 -28.19 0.65
CA LEU A 295 -9.72 -28.03 1.97
C LEU A 295 -8.82 -29.22 2.29
N SER A 296 -7.69 -28.96 2.95
CA SER A 296 -6.75 -29.99 3.38
C SER A 296 -7.10 -30.53 4.78
N LYS A 297 -7.91 -29.79 5.54
CA LYS A 297 -8.46 -30.16 6.84
C LYS A 297 -9.99 -30.18 6.80
N GLU A 298 -10.58 -30.76 7.84
CA GLU A 298 -12.03 -30.69 8.08
C GLU A 298 -12.51 -29.23 8.06
N CYS A 299 -13.65 -28.99 7.41
CA CYS A 299 -14.26 -27.67 7.30
C CYS A 299 -14.82 -27.25 8.66
N VAL A 300 -14.23 -26.20 9.26
CA VAL A 300 -14.71 -25.58 10.51
C VAL A 300 -15.27 -24.18 10.27
N ASP A 301 -15.13 -23.63 9.05
CA ASP A 301 -15.81 -22.41 8.62
C ASP A 301 -17.31 -22.69 8.35
N PRO A 302 -18.24 -22.21 9.19
CA PRO A 302 -19.67 -22.44 9.00
C PRO A 302 -20.26 -21.69 7.80
N ARG A 303 -19.51 -20.74 7.23
CA ARG A 303 -19.92 -19.89 6.11
C ARG A 303 -19.25 -20.28 4.80
N PHE A 304 -18.42 -21.32 4.79
CA PHE A 304 -17.65 -21.75 3.62
C PHE A 304 -18.53 -21.96 2.38
N GLN A 305 -19.69 -22.59 2.58
CA GLN A 305 -20.67 -22.89 1.53
C GLN A 305 -21.32 -21.66 0.88
N TYR A 306 -21.26 -20.48 1.54
CA TYR A 306 -21.88 -19.25 1.01
C TYR A 306 -20.94 -18.46 0.10
N VAL A 307 -19.66 -18.81 0.05
CA VAL A 307 -18.68 -18.13 -0.80
C VAL A 307 -18.65 -18.81 -2.17
N GLU A 308 -18.85 -18.03 -3.22
CA GLU A 308 -18.55 -18.47 -4.58
C GLU A 308 -17.02 -18.71 -4.70
N ARG A 309 -16.63 -19.97 -4.84
CA ARG A 309 -15.21 -20.37 -4.77
C ARG A 309 -14.36 -19.69 -5.85
N GLY A 310 -13.21 -19.14 -5.47
CA GLY A 310 -12.29 -18.48 -6.42
C GLY A 310 -12.81 -17.13 -6.96
N CYS A 311 -13.74 -16.48 -6.25
CA CYS A 311 -14.27 -15.19 -6.68
C CYS A 311 -13.33 -14.00 -6.40
N ALA A 312 -12.29 -14.16 -5.58
CA ALA A 312 -11.30 -13.12 -5.29
C ALA A 312 -9.89 -13.71 -5.14
N GLU A 313 -9.18 -13.91 -6.27
CA GLU A 313 -7.81 -14.47 -6.27
C GLU A 313 -6.80 -13.58 -5.52
N PHE A 314 -7.03 -12.26 -5.54
CA PHE A 314 -6.14 -11.25 -4.97
C PHE A 314 -6.74 -10.58 -3.73
N VAL A 315 -5.90 -10.18 -2.78
CA VAL A 315 -6.30 -9.50 -1.53
C VAL A 315 -7.08 -8.21 -1.83
N GLU A 316 -6.67 -7.48 -2.86
CA GLU A 316 -7.31 -6.27 -3.36
C GLU A 316 -8.80 -6.52 -3.69
N TRP A 317 -9.12 -7.72 -4.20
CA TRP A 317 -10.47 -8.14 -4.58
C TRP A 317 -11.30 -8.69 -3.41
N LEU A 318 -10.78 -8.67 -2.18
CA LEU A 318 -11.61 -8.88 -1.00
C LEU A 318 -12.55 -7.68 -0.74
N GLY A 319 -12.25 -6.50 -1.31
CA GLY A 319 -13.22 -5.40 -1.37
C GLY A 319 -14.16 -5.58 -2.56
N ILE A 320 -15.47 -5.58 -2.31
CA ILE A 320 -16.49 -5.70 -3.36
C ILE A 320 -16.31 -4.63 -4.45
N PRO A 321 -16.08 -3.34 -4.14
CA PRO A 321 -15.91 -2.31 -5.16
C PRO A 321 -14.67 -2.51 -6.05
N GLU A 322 -13.63 -3.18 -5.53
CA GLU A 322 -12.37 -3.41 -6.23
C GLU A 322 -12.35 -4.74 -7.00
N ASN A 323 -13.32 -5.62 -6.76
CA ASN A 323 -13.40 -6.91 -7.42
C ASN A 323 -14.20 -6.81 -8.72
N PRO A 324 -13.64 -7.20 -9.89
CA PRO A 324 -14.35 -7.17 -11.16
C PRO A 324 -15.59 -8.08 -11.21
N LYS A 325 -15.70 -9.07 -10.32
CA LYS A 325 -16.88 -9.95 -10.18
C LYS A 325 -17.97 -9.36 -9.27
N GLY A 326 -17.74 -8.20 -8.64
CA GLY A 326 -18.67 -7.61 -7.67
C GLY A 326 -18.90 -8.50 -6.43
N LYS A 327 -17.93 -9.36 -6.10
CA LYS A 327 -17.92 -10.24 -4.92
C LYS A 327 -16.77 -9.83 -3.99
N GLY A 328 -16.84 -10.18 -2.72
CA GLY A 328 -15.78 -9.83 -1.80
C GLY A 328 -16.21 -10.01 -0.35
N TRP A 329 -15.23 -9.94 0.53
CA TRP A 329 -15.41 -10.01 1.98
C TRP A 329 -16.16 -8.79 2.52
N ALA A 330 -15.81 -7.60 2.04
CA ALA A 330 -16.31 -6.34 2.57
C ALA A 330 -16.98 -5.47 1.50
N ALA A 331 -18.10 -4.85 1.86
CA ALA A 331 -18.83 -3.91 0.98
C ALA A 331 -18.16 -2.54 0.85
N GLY A 332 -17.32 -2.15 1.83
CA GLY A 332 -16.60 -0.89 1.81
C GLY A 332 -15.42 -0.90 0.83
N SER A 333 -15.16 0.24 0.19
CA SER A 333 -14.02 0.41 -0.71
C SER A 333 -12.68 0.41 0.03
N GLY A 334 -11.63 0.03 -0.69
CA GLY A 334 -10.25 0.00 -0.23
C GLY A 334 -9.96 -1.06 0.83
N TYR A 335 -10.84 -2.05 1.02
CA TYR A 335 -10.67 -3.09 2.04
C TYR A 335 -9.36 -3.86 1.87
N GLY A 336 -9.12 -4.39 0.68
CA GLY A 336 -7.88 -5.11 0.37
C GLY A 336 -6.63 -4.23 0.57
N SER A 337 -6.68 -2.97 0.15
CA SER A 337 -5.57 -2.02 0.34
C SER A 337 -5.24 -1.79 1.82
N LYS A 338 -6.25 -1.75 2.71
CA LYS A 338 -6.03 -1.62 4.17
C LYS A 338 -5.29 -2.85 4.73
N ILE A 339 -5.66 -4.05 4.29
CA ILE A 339 -4.96 -5.30 4.66
C ILE A 339 -3.50 -5.24 4.18
N LEU A 340 -3.28 -4.82 2.93
CA LEU A 340 -1.94 -4.75 2.35
C LEU A 340 -1.05 -3.70 3.03
N ASN A 341 -1.61 -2.56 3.45
CA ASN A 341 -0.86 -1.56 4.22
C ASN A 341 -0.38 -2.12 5.57
N ILE A 342 -1.20 -2.93 6.24
CA ILE A 342 -0.81 -3.63 7.48
C ILE A 342 0.27 -4.66 7.18
N LEU A 343 0.12 -5.44 6.11
CA LEU A 343 1.10 -6.43 5.69
C LEU A 343 2.45 -5.80 5.31
N GLU A 344 2.46 -4.67 4.62
CA GLU A 344 3.68 -3.90 4.31
C GLU A 344 4.36 -3.44 5.61
N ALA A 345 3.58 -2.96 6.59
CA ALA A 345 4.13 -2.58 7.89
C ALA A 345 4.69 -3.77 8.67
N ILE A 346 4.07 -4.95 8.60
CA ILE A 346 4.58 -6.19 9.21
C ILE A 346 5.90 -6.61 8.54
N THR A 347 5.92 -6.72 7.22
CA THR A 347 7.10 -7.19 6.46
C THR A 347 8.27 -6.21 6.52
N GLY A 348 8.01 -4.92 6.76
CA GLY A 348 9.02 -3.91 7.03
C GLY A 348 9.65 -3.97 8.43
N MET A 349 9.14 -4.81 9.34
CA MET A 349 9.72 -4.99 10.67
C MET A 349 11.11 -5.62 10.54
N LYS A 350 12.12 -4.94 11.08
CA LYS A 350 13.47 -5.51 11.17
C LYS A 350 13.45 -6.72 12.09
N GLU A 351 13.81 -7.87 11.54
CA GLU A 351 14.15 -9.03 12.33
C GLU A 351 15.33 -8.65 13.22
N GLU A 352 15.23 -8.95 14.52
CA GLU A 352 16.44 -8.91 15.33
C GLU A 352 17.29 -10.08 14.88
N GLN A 353 18.57 -9.84 14.63
CA GLN A 353 19.47 -10.97 14.44
C GLN A 353 19.31 -11.88 15.66
N PRO A 354 19.19 -13.20 15.45
CA PRO A 354 19.16 -14.11 16.58
C PRO A 354 20.35 -13.76 17.45
N LYS A 355 20.06 -13.33 18.69
CA LYS A 355 21.09 -13.16 19.71
C LYS A 355 21.87 -14.48 19.66
N PRO A 356 23.19 -14.46 19.40
CA PRO A 356 23.95 -15.69 19.18
C PRO A 356 23.57 -16.64 20.29
N THR A 357 22.94 -17.74 19.90
CA THR A 357 22.53 -18.78 20.83
C THR A 357 23.81 -19.11 21.59
N PRO A 358 23.87 -18.93 22.91
CA PRO A 358 24.95 -19.51 23.69
C PRO A 358 25.01 -20.96 23.23
N ALA A 359 26.20 -21.42 22.84
CA ALA A 359 26.40 -22.79 22.42
C ALA A 359 25.62 -23.70 23.39
N PRO A 360 24.85 -24.68 22.89
CA PRO A 360 24.13 -25.59 23.77
C PRO A 360 25.10 -26.06 24.85
N HIS A 361 24.73 -25.85 26.11
CA HIS A 361 25.48 -26.42 27.21
C HIS A 361 25.60 -27.92 26.90
N PRO A 362 26.82 -28.46 26.78
CA PRO A 362 26.99 -29.90 26.77
C PRO A 362 26.27 -30.45 27.98
N GLU A 363 25.42 -31.44 27.75
CA GLU A 363 24.89 -32.28 28.81
C GLU A 363 26.08 -32.70 29.69
N LEU A 364 25.96 -32.51 31.01
CA LEU A 364 27.02 -32.81 31.96
C LEU A 364 27.27 -34.32 31.99
N GLU A 365 28.09 -34.82 31.06
CA GLU A 365 28.94 -35.94 31.37
C GLU A 365 30.15 -35.42 32.15
N GLN A 366 30.28 -35.98 33.34
CA GLN A 366 31.41 -35.81 34.21
C GLN A 366 32.70 -36.09 33.43
N THR A 367 33.61 -35.11 33.43
CA THR A 367 35.04 -35.21 33.79
C THR A 367 35.92 -34.24 32.96
N GLY A 368 36.71 -33.43 33.66
CA GLY A 368 38.07 -33.08 33.23
C GLY A 368 38.29 -31.93 32.22
N THR A 369 38.60 -30.75 32.78
CA THR A 369 39.62 -29.79 32.30
C THR A 369 39.33 -28.93 31.05
N TYR A 370 39.25 -27.60 31.23
CA TYR A 370 39.19 -26.61 30.15
C TYR A 370 40.57 -25.98 29.88
N LYS A 371 40.99 -25.85 28.62
CA LYS A 371 42.14 -25.04 28.19
C LYS A 371 41.67 -23.66 27.70
N VAL A 372 42.33 -22.58 28.14
CA VAL A 372 42.06 -21.21 27.68
C VAL A 372 43.00 -20.87 26.51
N GLN A 373 42.44 -20.34 25.41
CA GLN A 373 43.20 -19.87 24.25
C GLN A 373 43.60 -18.39 24.45
N ALA A 374 44.90 -18.09 24.44
CA ALA A 374 45.41 -16.73 24.57
C ALA A 374 45.18 -15.91 23.29
N GLY A 375 44.47 -14.78 23.40
CA GLY A 375 44.27 -13.86 22.27
C GLY A 375 43.64 -12.48 22.56
N SER A 376 43.28 -12.15 23.81
CA SER A 376 42.36 -11.01 24.05
C SER A 376 42.94 -9.81 24.82
N TYR A 377 44.27 -9.62 24.87
CA TYR A 377 44.86 -8.46 25.56
C TYR A 377 45.77 -7.65 24.63
N LYS A 378 45.61 -6.33 24.65
CA LYS A 378 46.33 -5.38 23.79
C LYS A 378 47.85 -5.35 24.03
N ASP A 379 48.32 -5.76 25.20
CA ASP A 379 49.75 -5.95 25.49
C ASP A 379 49.98 -6.88 26.71
N LYS A 380 51.24 -7.31 26.87
CA LYS A 380 51.71 -8.23 27.92
C LYS A 380 51.61 -7.64 29.34
N LYS A 381 51.67 -6.32 29.49
CA LYS A 381 51.59 -5.63 30.78
C LYS A 381 50.16 -5.67 31.33
N LEU A 382 49.17 -5.51 30.45
CA LEU A 382 47.74 -5.63 30.76
C LEU A 382 47.33 -7.08 31.07
N ALA A 383 47.90 -8.06 30.36
CA ALA A 383 47.68 -9.47 30.67
C ALA A 383 48.22 -9.83 32.07
N ASN A 384 49.42 -9.35 32.42
CA ASN A 384 50.04 -9.61 33.72
C ASN A 384 49.34 -8.91 34.89
N SER A 385 48.84 -7.68 34.70
CA SER A 385 48.07 -6.99 35.75
C SER A 385 46.73 -7.69 36.02
N HIS A 386 46.09 -8.21 34.97
CA HIS A 386 44.84 -8.94 35.10
C HIS A 386 45.03 -10.33 35.74
N ALA A 387 46.13 -11.03 35.40
CA ALA A 387 46.54 -12.27 36.06
C ALA A 387 46.80 -12.06 37.56
N ALA A 388 47.41 -10.95 37.96
CA ALA A 388 47.62 -10.60 39.37
C ALA A 388 46.30 -10.33 40.12
N VAL A 389 45.34 -9.66 39.47
CA VAL A 389 43.98 -9.44 40.02
C VAL A 389 43.23 -10.75 40.19
N LEU A 390 43.32 -11.66 39.22
CA LEU A 390 42.70 -12.99 39.30
C LEU A 390 43.31 -13.84 40.43
N LYS A 391 44.63 -13.80 40.58
CA LYS A 391 45.33 -14.46 41.68
C LYS A 391 44.90 -13.93 43.06
N SER A 392 44.71 -12.61 43.18
CA SER A 392 44.19 -12.00 44.43
C SER A 392 42.75 -12.40 44.77
N LYS A 393 42.00 -12.91 43.79
CA LYS A 393 40.62 -13.40 43.93
C LYS A 393 40.54 -14.93 44.07
N GLY A 394 41.67 -15.60 44.27
CA GLY A 394 41.74 -17.04 44.49
C GLY A 394 41.78 -17.88 43.21
N PHE A 395 41.95 -17.27 42.05
CA PHE A 395 42.14 -17.98 40.79
C PHE A 395 43.64 -18.13 40.53
N ASP A 396 44.23 -19.25 40.93
CA ASP A 396 45.65 -19.54 40.70
C ASP A 396 45.83 -20.37 39.43
N ASP A 397 46.63 -19.84 38.50
CA ASP A 397 47.04 -20.52 37.28
C ASP A 397 48.28 -21.35 37.58
N ASN A 398 48.06 -22.48 38.26
CA ASN A 398 49.05 -23.52 38.44
C ASN A 398 48.38 -24.88 38.21
N ARG A 399 47.88 -25.09 36.99
CA ARG A 399 48.04 -26.33 36.20
C ARG A 399 47.33 -26.26 34.85
#